data_AF-A0A7Y2BQA7-F1
#
_entry.id   AF-A0A7Y2BQA7-F1
#
_cell.length_a   1.000
_cell.length_b   1.000
_cell.length_c   1.000
_cell.angle_alpha   90.00
_cell.angle_beta   90.00
_cell.angle_gamma   90.00
#
_symmetry.space_group_name_H-M   'P 1'
#
loop_
_entity.id
_entity.type
_entity.pdbx_description
1 polymer ?
#
loop_
_entity_poly.entity_id
_entity_poly.type
_entity_poly.pdbx_seq_one_letter_code
_entity_poly.pdbx_strand_id
1 'polypeptide(L)'
;MSATLTATTTIGRIITGVAAAAVIWTASIPTDQASARSPFCGQRQTMVTALDKKFKETRRGIGLVSNKRMIELYVSGRGSWTVLFTHPNGTSCIGATGRNWQGLAPMEIPAPGAQSSF
;
A
#
# COMPACT_ATOMS: atom_id res chain seq x y z
N MET A 1 21.67 6.32 -32.79
CA MET A 1 22.82 5.67 -33.44
C MET A 1 22.89 4.26 -32.89
N SER A 2 22.33 3.32 -33.64
CA SER A 2 22.11 1.94 -33.22
C SER A 2 23.40 1.14 -33.39
N ALA A 3 23.87 0.48 -32.33
CA ALA A 3 24.93 -0.52 -32.40
C ALA A 3 24.27 -1.90 -32.40
N THR A 4 24.16 -2.51 -33.57
CA THR A 4 23.71 -3.90 -33.72
C THR A 4 24.91 -4.83 -33.57
N LEU A 5 24.97 -5.56 -32.46
CA LEU A 5 25.91 -6.67 -32.25
C LEU A 5 25.40 -7.89 -33.03
N THR A 6 26.11 -8.26 -34.10
CA THR A 6 25.92 -9.52 -34.82
C THR A 6 26.60 -10.66 -34.05
N ALA A 7 25.83 -11.50 -33.37
CA ALA A 7 26.30 -12.78 -32.85
C ALA A 7 25.93 -13.88 -33.85
N THR A 8 26.87 -14.21 -34.72
CA THR A 8 26.82 -15.42 -35.56
C THR A 8 27.02 -16.65 -34.67
N THR A 9 26.00 -17.49 -34.54
CA THR A 9 26.15 -18.84 -34.00
C THR A 9 25.74 -19.83 -35.08
N THR A 10 26.74 -20.55 -35.60
CA THR A 10 26.65 -21.60 -36.61
C THR A 10 25.71 -22.71 -36.13
N ILE A 11 24.57 -22.87 -36.81
CA ILE A 11 23.61 -23.95 -36.53
C ILE A 11 24.12 -25.22 -37.23
N GLY A 12 24.76 -26.10 -36.46
CA GLY A 12 25.03 -27.47 -36.88
C GLY A 12 23.72 -28.23 -37.08
N ARG A 13 23.52 -28.82 -38.26
CA ARG A 13 22.37 -29.64 -38.61
C ARG A 13 22.67 -31.11 -38.25
N ILE A 14 21.96 -31.69 -37.28
CA ILE A 14 21.81 -33.16 -37.17
C ILE A 14 20.35 -33.53 -36.88
N ILE A 15 19.69 -33.91 -37.96
CA ILE A 15 18.66 -34.92 -38.26
C ILE A 15 18.01 -35.73 -37.10
N THR A 16 16.69 -35.94 -37.26
CA THR A 16 15.76 -36.94 -36.69
C THR A 16 15.15 -36.71 -35.30
N GLY A 17 13.88 -36.30 -35.31
CA GLY A 17 12.95 -36.40 -34.18
C GLY A 17 11.67 -35.63 -34.52
N VAL A 18 10.52 -36.32 -34.63
CA VAL A 18 9.21 -35.70 -34.86
C VAL A 18 8.91 -34.77 -33.67
N ALA A 19 9.15 -33.47 -33.83
CA ALA A 19 8.86 -32.47 -32.83
C ALA A 19 7.50 -31.84 -33.14
N ALA A 20 6.53 -32.08 -32.25
CA ALA A 20 5.20 -31.49 -32.29
C ALA A 20 5.29 -29.97 -32.49
N ALA A 21 4.58 -29.45 -33.49
CA ALA A 21 4.47 -28.02 -33.73
C ALA A 21 3.68 -27.37 -32.59
N ALA A 22 4.37 -26.90 -31.55
CA ALA A 22 3.77 -26.11 -30.48
C ALA A 22 3.49 -24.70 -31.01
N VAL A 23 2.25 -24.45 -31.42
CA VAL A 23 1.74 -23.11 -31.72
C VAL A 23 1.64 -22.36 -30.41
N ILE A 24 2.63 -21.51 -30.11
CA ILE A 24 2.60 -20.65 -28.93
C ILE A 24 1.60 -19.52 -29.21
N TRP A 25 0.37 -19.70 -28.78
CA TRP A 25 -0.63 -18.63 -28.72
C TRP A 25 -0.18 -17.61 -27.68
N THR A 26 0.39 -16.49 -28.11
CA THR A 26 0.70 -15.36 -27.24
C THR A 26 -0.60 -14.65 -26.86
N ALA A 27 -1.31 -15.18 -25.86
CA ALA A 27 -2.43 -14.50 -25.24
C ALA A 27 -1.92 -13.19 -24.61
N SER A 28 -2.35 -12.05 -25.16
CA SER A 28 -2.13 -10.73 -24.57
C SER A 28 -2.81 -10.69 -23.20
N ILE A 29 -2.05 -10.83 -22.13
CA ILE A 29 -2.58 -10.65 -20.77
C ILE A 29 -2.96 -9.17 -20.63
N PRO A 30 -4.23 -8.82 -20.36
CA PRO A 30 -4.57 -7.46 -20.00
C PRO A 30 -3.78 -7.10 -18.74
N THR A 31 -2.87 -6.15 -18.86
CA THR A 31 -2.24 -5.57 -17.69
C THR A 31 -3.25 -4.62 -17.08
N ASP A 32 -3.87 -5.04 -15.96
CA ASP A 32 -4.69 -4.14 -15.14
C ASP A 32 -3.78 -3.01 -14.64
N GLN A 33 -3.78 -1.90 -15.37
CA GLN A 33 -3.19 -0.65 -14.93
C GLN A 33 -4.07 -0.15 -13.78
N ALA A 34 -3.69 -0.50 -12.55
CA ALA A 34 -4.31 0.02 -11.35
C ALA A 34 -4.27 1.56 -11.41
N SER A 35 -5.40 2.15 -11.77
CA SER A 35 -5.53 3.61 -11.85
C SER A 35 -5.40 4.15 -10.44
N ALA A 36 -4.25 4.76 -10.13
CA ALA A 36 -4.04 5.43 -8.85
C ALA A 36 -5.07 6.56 -8.73
N ARG A 37 -6.18 6.30 -8.02
CA ARG A 37 -7.22 7.30 -7.81
C ARG A 37 -6.58 8.45 -7.05
N SER A 38 -6.71 9.67 -7.58
CA SER A 38 -6.25 10.86 -6.88
C SER A 38 -6.80 10.85 -5.45
N PRO A 39 -5.93 10.96 -4.44
CA PRO A 39 -6.36 10.87 -3.06
C PRO A 39 -7.33 12.01 -2.78
N PHE A 40 -8.41 11.70 -2.07
CA PHE A 40 -9.37 12.72 -1.65
C PHE A 40 -8.71 13.61 -0.60
N CYS A 41 -8.55 14.90 -0.91
CA CYS A 41 -7.87 15.87 -0.07
C CYS A 41 -8.77 17.05 0.27
N GLY A 42 -8.47 17.70 1.39
CA GLY A 42 -9.16 18.91 1.83
C GLY A 42 -8.49 19.52 3.04
N GLN A 43 -9.05 20.61 3.54
CA GLN A 43 -8.52 21.22 4.76
C GLN A 43 -8.71 20.27 5.95
N ARG A 44 -7.64 20.08 6.74
CA ARG A 44 -7.61 19.14 7.85
C ARG A 44 -8.82 19.27 8.76
N GLN A 45 -9.14 20.49 9.18
CA GLN A 45 -10.24 20.73 10.11
C GLN A 45 -11.58 20.25 9.56
N THR A 46 -11.84 20.49 8.27
CA THR A 46 -13.06 20.04 7.60
C THR A 46 -13.14 18.53 7.55
N MET A 47 -12.03 17.86 7.20
CA MET A 47 -12.00 16.40 7.14
C MET A 47 -12.14 15.76 8.52
N VAL A 48 -11.40 16.23 9.53
CA VAL A 48 -11.51 15.74 10.90
C VAL A 48 -12.92 15.94 11.45
N THR A 49 -13.54 17.09 11.18
CA THR A 49 -14.94 17.34 11.57
C THR A 49 -15.90 16.38 10.86
N ALA A 50 -15.66 16.05 9.60
CA ALA A 50 -16.48 15.08 8.88
C ALA A 50 -16.30 13.66 9.41
N LEU A 51 -15.07 13.24 9.72
CA LEU A 51 -14.76 11.94 10.34
C LEU A 51 -15.47 11.78 11.70
N ASP A 52 -15.40 12.80 12.54
CA ASP A 52 -16.09 12.81 13.82
C ASP A 52 -17.62 12.80 13.64
N LYS A 53 -18.18 13.75 12.88
CA LYS A 53 -19.63 13.89 12.80
C LYS A 53 -20.31 12.72 12.09
N LYS A 54 -19.76 12.28 10.96
CA LYS A 54 -20.39 11.26 10.09
C LYS A 54 -20.03 9.84 10.47
N PHE A 55 -18.76 9.58 10.81
CA PHE A 55 -18.26 8.23 11.06
C PHE A 55 -18.04 7.94 12.54
N LYS A 56 -18.14 8.95 13.41
CA LYS A 56 -17.81 8.84 14.85
C LYS A 56 -16.36 8.38 15.06
N GLU A 57 -15.49 8.72 14.11
CA GLU A 57 -14.08 8.40 14.17
C GLU A 57 -13.32 9.52 14.89
N THR A 58 -12.59 9.15 15.93
CA THR A 58 -11.75 10.07 16.72
C THR A 58 -10.29 9.67 16.60
N ARG A 59 -9.37 10.63 16.80
CA ARG A 59 -7.94 10.39 16.58
C ARG A 59 -7.40 9.38 17.59
N ARG A 60 -6.90 8.24 17.10
CA ARG A 60 -6.30 7.17 17.90
C ARG A 60 -4.77 7.24 17.95
N GLY A 61 -4.15 7.81 16.92
CA GLY A 61 -2.69 7.94 16.85
C GLY A 61 -2.26 9.02 15.85
N ILE A 62 -1.05 9.52 16.02
CA ILE A 62 -0.43 10.54 15.18
C ILE A 62 1.08 10.37 15.18
N GLY A 63 1.73 10.69 14.06
CA GLY A 63 3.19 10.64 13.96
C GLY A 63 3.71 11.44 12.78
N LEU A 64 4.95 11.89 12.84
CA LEU A 64 5.63 12.49 11.71
C LEU A 64 6.21 11.38 10.83
N VAL A 65 5.83 11.37 9.55
CA VAL A 65 6.46 10.51 8.54
C VAL A 65 7.73 11.18 8.02
N SER A 66 7.71 12.51 7.94
CA SER A 66 8.86 13.36 7.65
C SER A 66 8.60 14.77 8.16
N ASN A 67 9.58 15.67 8.00
CA ASN A 67 9.40 17.10 8.26
C ASN A 67 8.32 17.77 7.39
N LYS A 68 7.82 17.09 6.35
CA LYS A 68 6.82 17.61 5.42
C LYS A 68 5.50 16.86 5.48
N ARG A 69 5.36 15.86 6.36
CA ARG A 69 4.15 15.02 6.38
C ARG A 69 3.93 14.36 7.74
N MET A 70 2.70 14.47 8.21
CA MET A 70 2.20 13.82 9.41
C MET A 70 1.18 12.76 9.00
N ILE A 71 1.20 11.60 9.65
CA ILE A 71 0.17 10.57 9.54
C ILE A 71 -0.73 10.63 10.77
N GLU A 72 -2.03 10.45 10.56
CA GLU A 72 -3.04 10.43 11.61
C GLU A 72 -3.97 9.25 11.41
N LEU A 73 -4.22 8.49 12.47
CA LEU A 73 -5.18 7.39 12.48
C LEU A 73 -6.42 7.80 13.26
N TYR A 74 -7.58 7.65 12.64
CA TYR A 74 -8.90 7.90 13.21
C TYR A 74 -9.69 6.59 13.26
N VAL A 75 -10.36 6.34 14.39
CA VAL A 75 -11.08 5.08 14.65
C VAL A 75 -12.39 5.38 15.35
N SER A 76 -13.47 4.69 14.97
CA SER A 76 -14.74 4.73 15.68
C SER A 76 -14.90 3.54 16.62
N GLY A 77 -15.73 3.69 17.65
CA GLY A 77 -16.10 2.57 18.53
C GLY A 77 -16.85 1.44 17.82
N ARG A 78 -17.33 1.66 16.59
CA ARG A 78 -17.99 0.65 15.74
C ARG A 78 -17.03 -0.03 14.75
N GLY A 79 -15.74 0.28 14.82
CA GLY A 79 -14.70 -0.37 14.03
C GLY A 79 -14.46 0.22 12.65
N SER A 80 -15.06 1.35 12.28
CA SER A 80 -14.61 2.10 11.10
C SER A 80 -13.30 2.83 11.40
N TRP A 81 -12.47 3.02 10.37
CA TRP A 81 -11.19 3.71 10.54
C TRP A 81 -10.75 4.42 9.26
N THR A 82 -9.99 5.49 9.45
CA THR A 82 -9.42 6.32 8.38
C THR A 82 -7.99 6.75 8.74
N VAL A 83 -7.09 6.70 7.74
CA VAL A 83 -5.75 7.28 7.82
C VAL A 83 -5.72 8.57 7.00
N LEU A 84 -5.25 9.66 7.61
CA LEU A 84 -4.97 10.92 6.94
C LEU A 84 -3.45 11.15 6.84
N PHE A 85 -3.02 11.67 5.68
CA PHE A 85 -1.72 12.30 5.51
C PHE A 85 -1.88 13.82 5.49
N THR A 86 -1.29 14.50 6.47
CA THR A 86 -1.40 15.94 6.68
C THR A 86 -0.08 16.63 6.35
N HIS A 87 -0.14 17.67 5.52
CA HIS A 87 0.99 18.53 5.20
C HIS A 87 1.04 19.75 6.14
N PRO A 88 2.21 20.43 6.27
CA PRO A 88 2.37 21.60 7.13
C PRO A 88 1.43 22.77 6.78
N ASN A 89 1.00 22.88 5.52
CA ASN A 89 0.04 23.89 5.08
C ASN A 89 -1.41 23.61 5.54
N GLY A 90 -1.64 22.51 6.27
CA GLY A 90 -2.95 22.12 6.78
C GLY A 90 -3.81 21.31 5.81
N THR A 91 -3.34 21.05 4.58
CA THR A 91 -4.00 20.13 3.67
C THR A 91 -3.80 18.70 4.15
N SER A 92 -4.90 17.97 4.31
CA SER A 92 -4.89 16.54 4.60
C SER A 92 -5.43 15.76 3.41
N CYS A 93 -4.99 14.53 3.23
CA CYS A 93 -5.48 13.60 2.21
C CYS A 93 -5.79 12.25 2.82
N ILE A 94 -6.86 11.59 2.36
CA ILE A 94 -7.17 10.22 2.74
C ILE A 94 -6.08 9.29 2.16
N GLY A 95 -5.36 8.61 3.05
CA GLY A 95 -4.37 7.59 2.71
C GLY A 95 -4.97 6.19 2.64
N ALA A 96 -5.88 5.87 3.56
CA ALA A 96 -6.60 4.60 3.62
C ALA A 96 -7.90 4.74 4.43
N THR A 97 -8.86 3.88 4.16
CA THR A 97 -10.11 3.75 4.93
C THR A 97 -10.49 2.28 5.07
N GLY A 98 -11.26 1.95 6.09
CA GLY A 98 -11.76 0.60 6.25
C GLY A 98 -12.78 0.43 7.38
N ARG A 99 -13.06 -0.85 7.67
CA ARG A 99 -13.96 -1.31 8.73
C ARG A 99 -13.27 -2.40 9.54
N ASN A 100 -13.97 -2.91 10.56
CA ASN A 100 -13.53 -4.01 11.42
C ASN A 100 -12.20 -3.74 12.13
N TRP A 101 -11.94 -2.49 12.53
CA TRP A 101 -10.78 -2.15 13.35
C TRP A 101 -10.81 -2.92 14.67
N GLN A 102 -9.68 -3.54 15.00
CA GLN A 102 -9.45 -4.20 16.29
C GLN A 102 -8.27 -3.53 16.97
N GLY A 103 -8.51 -2.93 18.14
CA GLY A 103 -7.43 -2.43 18.98
C GLY A 103 -6.73 -3.60 19.64
N LEU A 104 -5.40 -3.64 19.59
CA LEU A 104 -4.62 -4.54 20.42
C LEU A 104 -4.60 -4.01 21.86
N ALA A 105 -4.68 -4.91 22.83
CA ALA A 105 -4.32 -4.56 24.20
C ALA A 105 -2.86 -4.08 24.22
N PRO A 106 -2.50 -3.08 25.05
CA PRO A 106 -1.11 -2.72 25.23
C PRO A 106 -0.30 -3.97 25.58
N MET A 107 0.72 -4.28 24.78
CA MET A 107 1.69 -5.29 25.16
C MET A 107 2.51 -4.69 26.30
N GLU A 108 2.40 -5.28 27.49
CA GLU A 108 3.29 -4.94 28.59
C GLU A 108 4.67 -5.53 28.25
N ILE A 109 5.62 -4.64 27.97
CA ILE A 109 7.02 -5.05 27.81
C ILE A 109 7.54 -5.35 29.22
N PRO A 110 7.93 -6.58 29.54
CA PRO A 110 8.50 -6.89 30.84
C PRO A 110 9.73 -6.02 31.08
N ALA A 111 9.92 -5.55 32.32
CA ALA A 111 11.12 -4.81 32.68
C ALA A 111 12.38 -5.62 32.32
N PRO A 112 13.47 -4.98 31.86
CA PRO A 112 14.73 -5.68 31.60
C PRO A 112 15.15 -6.51 32.82
N GLY A 113 15.22 -7.84 32.67
CA GLY A 113 15.57 -8.76 33.75
C GLY A 113 14.40 -9.45 34.47
N ALA A 114 13.15 -9.14 34.13
CA ALA A 114 12.01 -9.96 34.55
C ALA A 114 12.02 -11.26 33.74
N GLN A 115 12.70 -12.29 34.25
CA GLN A 115 12.62 -13.62 33.67
C GLN A 115 11.19 -14.13 33.85
N SER A 116 10.54 -14.45 32.73
CA SER A 116 9.27 -15.15 32.75
C SER A 116 9.52 -16.57 33.26
N SER A 117 9.26 -16.78 34.55
CA SER A 117 9.16 -18.10 35.15
C SER A 117 7.89 -18.77 34.59
N PHE A 118 8.04 -19.47 33.48
CA PHE A 118 7.07 -20.44 32.98
C PHE A 118 7.38 -21.81 33.59
#